data_AF-A0A080YWB8-F1
#
_entry.id   AF-A0A080YWB8-F1
#
_cell.length_a   1.000
_cell.length_b   1.000
_cell.length_c   1.000
_cell.angle_alpha   90.00
_cell.angle_beta   90.00
_cell.angle_gamma   90.00
#
_symmetry.space_group_name_H-M   'P 1'
#
loop_
_entity.id
_entity.type
_entity.pdbx_description
1 polymer ?
#
loop_
_entity_poly.entity_id
_entity_poly.type
_entity_poly.pdbx_seq_one_letter_code
_entity_poly.pdbx_strand_id
1 'polypeptide(L)'
;MSEVEEKWSEFDSSTVVQLLIRHCPALEMPPSIGKFNALHGVKVYNSTIVDWGESAAFTSANHPNILSIYLVRVNMTDGLLPTGFQSSDFPPNLFDIEFC
;
A
#
# COMPACT_ATOMS: atom_id res chain seq x y z
N MET A 1 -12.55 -5.31 12.54
CA MET A 1 -11.71 -4.28 11.91
C MET A 1 -10.29 -4.74 12.11
N SER A 2 -9.45 -4.78 11.07
CA SER A 2 -8.04 -5.17 11.25
C SER A 2 -7.31 -4.12 12.08
N GLU A 3 -6.21 -4.49 12.75
CA GLU A 3 -5.39 -3.56 13.54
C GLU A 3 -4.96 -2.33 12.71
N VAL A 4 -4.62 -2.55 11.44
CA VAL A 4 -4.23 -1.47 10.50
C VAL A 4 -5.40 -0.51 10.26
N GLU A 5 -6.60 -1.02 10.01
CA GLU A 5 -7.79 -0.21 9.76
C GLU A 5 -8.15 0.64 11.00
N GLU A 6 -8.04 0.07 12.21
CA GLU A 6 -8.26 0.80 13.46
C GLU A 6 -7.29 1.99 13.58
N LYS A 7 -5.98 1.76 13.35
CA LYS A 7 -4.99 2.84 13.40
C LYS A 7 -5.16 3.90 12.33
N TRP A 8 -5.54 3.51 11.13
CA TRP A 8 -5.72 4.46 10.03
C TRP A 8 -6.96 5.33 10.18
N SER A 9 -7.96 4.86 10.94
CA SER A 9 -9.13 5.67 11.28
C SER A 9 -8.81 6.88 12.15
N GLU A 10 -7.63 6.90 12.80
CA GLU A 10 -7.14 8.02 13.59
C GLU A 10 -6.55 9.16 12.72
N PHE A 11 -6.26 8.91 11.45
CA PHE A 11 -5.68 9.90 10.54
C PHE A 11 -6.73 10.73 9.81
N ASP A 12 -6.42 12.01 9.56
CA ASP A 12 -7.06 12.74 8.48
C ASP A 12 -6.53 12.20 7.15
N SER A 13 -7.37 11.39 6.49
CA SER A 13 -7.04 10.74 5.23
C SER A 13 -6.55 11.69 4.13
N SER A 14 -6.95 12.96 4.15
CA SER A 14 -6.53 13.94 3.14
C SER A 14 -5.08 14.42 3.30
N THR A 15 -4.46 14.13 4.44
CA THR A 15 -3.12 14.65 4.82
C THR A 15 -2.02 13.58 4.82
N VAL A 16 -2.38 12.31 4.62
CA VAL A 16 -1.40 11.21 4.64
C VAL A 16 -0.58 11.22 3.36
N VAL A 17 0.70 11.63 3.48
CA VAL A 17 1.63 11.72 2.34
C VAL A 17 2.55 10.50 2.24
N GLN A 18 2.85 9.82 3.34
CA GLN A 18 3.74 8.66 3.33
C GLN A 18 3.29 7.59 4.34
N LEU A 19 3.28 6.33 3.91
CA LEU A 19 3.03 5.18 4.78
C LEU A 19 4.34 4.42 5.03
N LEU A 20 4.64 4.15 6.30
CA LEU A 20 5.77 3.33 6.72
C LEU A 20 5.26 2.14 7.53
N ILE A 21 5.32 0.95 6.96
CA ILE A 21 4.88 -0.29 7.57
C ILE A 21 6.13 -1.13 7.85
N ARG A 22 6.41 -1.41 9.12
CA ARG A 22 7.65 -2.07 9.53
C ARG A 22 7.35 -3.20 10.50
N HIS A 23 8.05 -4.32 10.33
CA HIS A 23 7.99 -5.42 11.30
C HIS A 23 6.58 -6.01 11.46
N CYS A 24 5.82 -6.09 10.37
CA CYS A 24 4.47 -6.64 10.37
C CYS A 24 4.50 -8.08 9.82
N PRO A 25 4.45 -9.12 10.69
CA PRO A 25 4.60 -10.51 10.24
C PRO A 25 3.38 -11.06 9.50
N ALA A 26 2.26 -10.34 9.51
CA ALA A 26 1.02 -10.69 8.82
C ALA A 26 0.27 -9.42 8.39
N LEU A 27 0.81 -8.71 7.39
CA LEU A 27 0.21 -7.50 6.84
C LEU A 27 -0.96 -7.84 5.93
N GLU A 28 -2.15 -7.39 6.30
CA GLU A 28 -3.34 -7.33 5.46
C GLU A 28 -3.64 -5.87 5.14
N MET A 29 -3.54 -5.49 3.86
CA MET A 29 -3.77 -4.12 3.46
C MET A 29 -5.26 -3.80 3.41
N PRO A 30 -5.76 -2.84 4.21
CA PRO A 30 -7.18 -2.54 4.18
C PRO A 30 -7.59 -1.68 2.97
N PRO A 31 -8.87 -1.75 2.54
CA PRO A 31 -9.43 -0.90 1.48
C PRO A 31 -9.35 0.61 1.79
N SER A 32 -9.23 0.99 3.06
CA SER A 32 -9.12 2.39 3.47
C SER A 32 -7.87 3.09 2.94
N ILE A 33 -6.87 2.36 2.44
CA ILE A 33 -5.73 2.96 1.73
C ILE A 33 -6.20 3.84 0.57
N GLY A 34 -7.32 3.50 -0.07
CA GLY A 34 -7.92 4.26 -1.17
C GLY A 34 -8.41 5.65 -0.77
N LYS A 35 -8.47 5.99 0.53
CA LYS A 35 -8.84 7.33 1.00
C LYS A 35 -7.65 8.29 1.04
N PHE A 36 -6.40 7.78 0.96
CA PHE A 36 -5.19 8.59 1.05
C PHE A 36 -4.79 9.18 -0.31
N ASN A 37 -5.59 10.11 -0.82
CA ASN A 37 -5.39 10.70 -2.15
C ASN A 37 -4.08 11.54 -2.27
N ALA A 38 -3.55 12.02 -1.14
CA ALA A 38 -2.29 12.76 -1.05
C ALA A 38 -1.05 11.86 -0.90
N LEU A 39 -1.22 10.53 -0.93
CA LEU A 39 -0.14 9.58 -0.72
C LEU A 39 0.90 9.68 -1.85
N HIS A 40 2.14 9.98 -1.48
CA HIS A 40 3.29 10.04 -2.40
C HIS A 40 4.12 8.76 -2.40
N GLY A 41 4.06 7.97 -1.32
CA GLY A 41 4.74 6.68 -1.34
C GLY A 41 4.50 5.78 -0.15
N VAL A 42 4.80 4.50 -0.37
CA VAL A 42 4.66 3.44 0.63
C VAL A 42 5.99 2.73 0.81
N LYS A 43 6.38 2.52 2.07
CA LYS A 43 7.56 1.75 2.44
C LYS A 43 7.16 0.61 3.35
N VAL A 44 7.38 -0.62 2.89
CA VAL A 44 7.21 -1.83 3.67
C VAL A 44 8.58 -2.43 3.94
N TYR A 45 8.90 -2.63 5.22
CA TYR A 45 10.19 -3.19 5.63
C TYR A 45 10.04 -4.35 6.60
N ASN A 46 10.71 -5.47 6.30
CA ASN A 46 10.81 -6.64 7.18
C ASN A 46 9.43 -7.14 7.63
N SER A 47 8.56 -7.41 6.66
CA SER A 47 7.15 -7.75 6.87
C SER A 47 6.73 -8.88 5.93
N THR A 48 5.60 -9.52 6.19
CA THR A 48 4.97 -10.48 5.27
C THR A 48 3.62 -9.92 4.84
N ILE A 49 3.43 -9.68 3.54
CA ILE A 49 2.13 -9.35 2.96
C ILE A 49 1.34 -10.65 2.82
N VAL A 50 0.30 -10.79 3.65
CA VAL A 50 -0.64 -11.92 3.60
C VAL A 50 -1.74 -11.63 2.59
N ASP A 51 -2.28 -10.41 2.63
CA ASP A 51 -3.28 -9.93 1.67
C ASP A 51 -3.02 -8.47 1.30
N TRP A 52 -3.12 -8.19 0.00
CA TRP A 52 -3.19 -6.86 -0.56
C TRP A 52 -3.99 -6.95 -1.85
N GLY A 53 -5.29 -7.13 -1.66
CA GLY A 53 -6.25 -7.41 -2.70
C GLY A 53 -6.64 -6.21 -3.58
N GLU A 54 -7.51 -6.48 -4.55
CA GLU A 54 -8.04 -5.49 -5.50
C GLU A 54 -8.80 -4.33 -4.82
N SER A 55 -9.47 -4.60 -3.70
CA SER A 55 -10.19 -3.57 -2.92
C SER A 55 -9.26 -2.52 -2.30
N ALA A 56 -7.98 -2.83 -2.17
CA ALA A 56 -6.91 -1.95 -1.69
C ALA A 56 -5.90 -1.61 -2.80
N ALA A 57 -6.32 -1.71 -4.06
CA ALA A 57 -5.45 -1.46 -5.19
C ALA A 57 -5.01 0.00 -5.28
N PHE A 58 -3.79 0.19 -5.76
CA PHE A 58 -3.33 1.48 -6.23
C PHE A 58 -3.99 1.79 -7.58
N THR A 59 -4.69 2.92 -7.65
CA THR A 59 -5.37 3.36 -8.87
C THR A 59 -5.12 4.83 -9.17
N SER A 60 -5.32 5.24 -10.42
CA SER A 60 -5.28 6.64 -10.83
C SER A 60 -6.31 7.47 -10.08
N ALA A 61 -7.51 6.93 -9.86
CA ALA A 61 -8.58 7.60 -9.13
C ALA A 61 -8.28 7.83 -7.64
N ASN A 62 -7.68 6.84 -6.96
CA ASN A 62 -7.48 6.87 -5.51
C ASN A 62 -6.09 7.37 -5.10
N HIS A 63 -5.09 7.18 -5.95
CA HIS A 63 -3.69 7.52 -5.63
C HIS A 63 -3.01 8.29 -6.76
N PRO A 64 -3.60 9.40 -7.25
CA PRO A 64 -3.06 10.14 -8.39
C PRO A 64 -1.65 10.70 -8.14
N ASN A 65 -1.27 10.90 -6.87
CA ASN A 65 0.00 11.52 -6.49
C ASN A 65 1.07 10.51 -6.03
N ILE A 66 0.80 9.21 -6.09
CA ILE A 66 1.78 8.22 -5.65
C ILE A 66 2.95 8.14 -6.63
N LEU A 67 4.17 8.22 -6.11
CA LEU A 67 5.40 8.31 -6.89
C LEU A 67 6.27 7.07 -6.74
N SER A 68 6.27 6.47 -5.54
CA SER A 68 7.22 5.42 -5.18
C SER A 68 6.65 4.36 -4.24
N ILE A 69 7.06 3.10 -4.45
CA ILE A 69 6.79 1.99 -3.52
C ILE A 69 8.08 1.20 -3.27
N TYR A 70 8.40 0.99 -2.00
CA TYR A 70 9.58 0.24 -1.57
C TYR A 70 9.16 -0.98 -0.75
N LEU A 71 9.51 -2.17 -1.23
CA LEU A 71 9.23 -3.44 -0.57
C LEU A 71 10.57 -4.13 -0.26
N VAL A 72 11.08 -3.90 0.96
CA VAL A 72 12.43 -4.33 1.36
C VAL A 72 12.35 -5.41 2.45
N ARG A 73 12.92 -6.58 2.21
CA ARG A 73 12.80 -7.78 3.06
C ARG A 73 11.33 -8.13 3.28
N VAL A 74 10.55 -8.17 2.21
CA VAL A 74 9.11 -8.44 2.25
C VAL A 74 8.82 -9.80 1.64
N ASN A 75 8.12 -10.65 2.40
CA ASN A 75 7.55 -11.88 1.87
C ASN A 75 6.14 -11.60 1.33
N MET A 76 5.77 -12.25 0.23
CA MET A 76 4.44 -12.16 -0.37
C MET A 76 3.83 -13.55 -0.46
N THR A 77 2.51 -13.66 -0.24
CA THR A 77 1.79 -14.92 -0.40
C THR A 77 2.08 -15.55 -1.76
N ASP A 78 2.48 -16.82 -1.75
CA ASP A 78 2.89 -17.61 -2.92
C ASP A 78 4.04 -17.01 -3.76
N GLY A 79 4.76 -16.01 -3.24
CA GLY A 79 5.81 -15.31 -3.97
C GLY A 79 5.30 -14.49 -5.15
N LEU A 80 4.00 -14.19 -5.21
CA LEU A 80 3.37 -13.44 -6.27
C LEU A 80 3.25 -11.95 -5.91
N LEU A 81 3.36 -11.09 -6.91
CA LEU A 81 3.03 -9.67 -6.75
C LEU A 81 1.54 -9.55 -6.37
N PRO A 82 1.16 -8.86 -5.29
CA PRO A 82 -0.24 -8.79 -4.88
C PRO A 82 -1.11 -8.09 -5.92
N THR A 83 -2.39 -8.47 -6.01
CA THR A 83 -3.32 -7.92 -7.01
C THR A 83 -3.57 -6.42 -6.82
N GLY A 84 -3.37 -5.88 -5.61
CA GLY A 84 -3.43 -4.44 -5.36
C GLY A 84 -2.39 -3.61 -6.13
N PHE A 85 -1.38 -4.25 -6.72
CA PHE A 85 -0.38 -3.62 -7.59
C PHE A 85 -0.69 -3.78 -9.09
N GLN A 86 -1.82 -4.41 -9.44
CA GLN A 86 -2.12 -4.87 -10.80
C GLN A 86 -3.36 -4.21 -11.41
N SER A 87 -3.81 -3.08 -10.86
CA SER A 87 -4.98 -2.37 -11.40
C SER A 87 -4.78 -2.01 -12.87
N SER A 88 -5.84 -2.19 -13.68
CA SER A 88 -5.85 -1.67 -15.05
C SER A 88 -5.90 -0.14 -15.12
N ASP A 89 -6.40 0.50 -14.05
CA ASP A 89 -6.35 1.95 -13.82
C ASP A 89 -5.11 2.31 -12.99
N PHE A 90 -3.92 1.84 -13.38
CA PHE A 90 -2.69 2.01 -12.59
C PHE A 90 -2.31 3.51 -12.43
N PRO A 91 -1.74 3.94 -11.28
CA PRO A 91 -1.41 5.35 -11.08
C PRO A 91 -0.37 5.85 -12.09
N PRO A 92 -0.65 6.97 -12.81
CA PRO A 92 0.21 7.44 -13.90
C PRO A 92 1.55 8.00 -13.42
N ASN A 93 1.63 8.44 -12.16
CA ASN A 93 2.82 9.08 -11.59
C ASN A 93 3.71 8.10 -10.80
N LEU A 94 3.31 6.83 -10.68
CA LEU A 94 4.12 5.82 -9.98
C LEU A 94 5.25 5.35 -10.89
N PHE A 95 6.42 5.95 -10.73
CA PHE A 95 7.59 5.69 -11.59
C PHE A 95 8.68 4.86 -10.91
N ASP A 96 8.58 4.62 -9.60
CA ASP A 96 9.58 3.88 -8.83
C ASP A 96 8.95 2.75 -8.01
N ILE A 97 9.34 1.51 -8.30
CA ILE A 97 8.91 0.32 -7.55
C ILE A 97 10.14 -0.54 -7.29
N GLU A 98 10.54 -0.63 -6.02
CA GLU A 98 11.75 -1.35 -5.62
C GLU A 98 11.42 -2.60 -4.79
N PHE A 99 12.08 -3.71 -5.13
CA PHE A 99 12.07 -4.96 -4.38
C PHE A 99 13.51 -5.31 -3.98
N CYS A 100 13.79 -5.43 -2.67
CA CYS A 100 15.14 -5.66 -2.13
C CYS A 100 15.16 -6.67 -0.98
#